data_AF-A0A7X6FP85-F1
#
_entry.id   AF-A0A7X6FP85-F1
#
_cell.length_a   1.000
_cell.length_b   1.000
_cell.length_c   1.000
_cell.angle_alpha   90.00
_cell.angle_beta   90.00
_cell.angle_gamma   90.00
#
_symmetry.space_group_name_H-M   'P 1'
#
loop_
_entity.id
_entity.type
_entity.pdbx_description
1 polymer ?
#
loop_
_entity_poly.entity_id
_entity_poly.type
_entity_poly.pdbx_seq_one_letter_code
_entity_poly.pdbx_strand_id
1 'polypeptide(L)'
;MSTFESILPNYATKLERDLEQVTAFAELPIEELANALDPWKIDIRFLPWLAFRFAVDFWNDDWSEFQKRDVVARQFNLQRLKGTGPVFLACLKWWTPRFGRSFTIRAARSPRR
;
A
#
# COMPACT_ATOMS: atom_id res chain seq x y z
N MET A 1 -22.76 -35.54 -10.77
CA MET A 1 -23.13 -34.21 -11.29
C MET A 1 -21.89 -33.36 -11.15
N SER A 2 -21.34 -32.83 -12.25
CA SER A 2 -20.19 -31.91 -12.18
C SER A 2 -20.61 -30.62 -11.49
N THR A 3 -19.75 -30.08 -10.65
CA THR A 3 -20.03 -28.90 -9.83
C THR A 3 -19.88 -27.58 -10.58
N PHE A 4 -19.06 -27.55 -11.65
CA PHE A 4 -18.94 -26.42 -12.58
C PHE A 4 -18.64 -26.90 -14.02
N GLU A 5 -18.69 -25.98 -14.98
CA GLU A 5 -18.44 -26.24 -16.41
C GLU A 5 -16.96 -26.58 -16.65
N SER A 6 -16.70 -27.77 -17.19
CA SER A 6 -15.33 -28.27 -17.44
C SER A 6 -14.68 -27.52 -18.60
N ILE A 7 -13.44 -27.08 -18.41
CA ILE A 7 -12.58 -26.51 -19.46
C ILE A 7 -11.88 -27.58 -20.28
N LEU A 8 -11.98 -28.85 -19.88
CA LEU A 8 -11.32 -29.96 -20.55
C LEU A 8 -12.06 -30.39 -21.82
N PRO A 9 -11.33 -30.89 -22.84
CA PRO A 9 -11.94 -31.47 -24.03
C PRO A 9 -12.85 -32.68 -23.71
N ASN A 10 -13.80 -32.95 -24.59
CA ASN A 10 -14.75 -34.06 -24.42
C ASN A 10 -14.10 -35.45 -24.31
N TYR A 11 -12.86 -35.63 -24.78
CA TYR A 11 -12.12 -36.89 -24.67
C TYR A 11 -11.35 -37.06 -23.36
N ALA A 12 -11.40 -36.09 -22.44
CA ALA A 12 -10.74 -36.18 -21.15
C ALA A 12 -11.26 -37.38 -20.34
N THR A 13 -10.33 -38.08 -19.71
CA THR A 13 -10.62 -39.24 -18.88
C THR A 13 -11.37 -38.83 -17.62
N LYS A 14 -12.07 -39.79 -17.00
CA LYS A 14 -12.82 -39.53 -15.76
C LYS A 14 -11.92 -38.99 -14.64
N LEU A 15 -10.70 -39.49 -14.52
CA LEU A 15 -9.73 -39.05 -13.51
C LEU A 15 -9.31 -37.59 -13.71
N GLU A 16 -9.10 -37.17 -14.94
CA GLU A 16 -8.76 -35.77 -15.26
C GLU A 16 -9.92 -34.83 -14.92
N ARG A 17 -11.16 -35.23 -15.23
CA ARG A 17 -12.35 -34.46 -14.85
C ARG A 17 -12.53 -34.40 -13.34
N ASP A 18 -12.33 -35.50 -12.64
CA ASP A 18 -12.46 -35.53 -11.17
C ASP A 18 -11.37 -34.66 -10.51
N LEU A 19 -10.14 -34.66 -11.04
CA LEU A 19 -9.06 -33.77 -10.58
C LEU A 19 -9.37 -32.30 -10.83
N GLU A 20 -9.86 -31.96 -12.03
CA GLU A 20 -10.28 -30.60 -12.37
C GLU A 20 -11.33 -30.09 -11.38
N GLN A 21 -12.32 -30.94 -11.06
CA GLN A 21 -13.35 -30.55 -10.11
C GLN A 21 -12.76 -30.25 -8.73
N VAL A 22 -11.80 -31.03 -8.26
CA VAL A 22 -11.17 -30.82 -6.94
C VAL A 22 -10.27 -29.57 -6.93
N THR A 23 -9.51 -29.33 -7.99
CA THR A 23 -8.55 -28.22 -8.03
C THR A 23 -9.22 -26.85 -8.17
N ALA A 24 -10.37 -26.77 -8.85
CA ALA A 24 -11.09 -25.52 -9.00
C ALA A 24 -11.68 -24.97 -7.70
N PHE A 25 -11.89 -25.81 -6.68
CA PHE A 25 -12.30 -25.36 -5.35
C PHE A 25 -11.17 -24.76 -4.52
N ALA A 26 -9.93 -24.72 -5.04
CA ALA A 26 -8.87 -23.93 -4.42
C ALA A 26 -9.14 -22.43 -4.66
N GLU A 27 -10.15 -21.90 -3.99
CA GLU A 27 -10.41 -20.47 -3.93
C GLU A 27 -9.22 -19.80 -3.24
N LEU A 28 -8.40 -19.13 -4.04
CA LEU A 28 -7.36 -18.26 -3.52
C LEU A 28 -8.01 -16.94 -3.11
N PRO A 29 -7.62 -16.37 -1.95
CA PRO A 29 -8.07 -15.06 -1.50
C PRO A 29 -7.44 -13.93 -2.34
N ILE A 30 -7.87 -13.82 -3.61
CA ILE A 30 -7.35 -12.86 -4.59
C ILE A 30 -7.74 -11.43 -4.19
N GLU A 31 -8.93 -11.25 -3.60
CA GLU A 31 -9.40 -9.94 -3.15
C GLU A 31 -8.57 -9.41 -1.98
N GLU A 32 -8.23 -10.26 -1.00
CA GLU A 32 -7.35 -9.87 0.10
C GLU A 32 -5.96 -9.48 -0.41
N LEU A 33 -5.43 -10.17 -1.42
CA LEU A 33 -4.15 -9.84 -2.04
C LEU A 33 -4.19 -8.49 -2.77
N ALA A 34 -5.28 -8.22 -3.51
CA ALA A 34 -5.46 -6.94 -4.20
C ALA A 34 -5.58 -5.77 -3.20
N ASN A 35 -6.31 -5.97 -2.11
CA ASN A 35 -6.48 -4.98 -1.05
C ASN A 35 -5.20 -4.75 -0.22
N ALA A 36 -4.25 -5.70 -0.22
CA ALA A 36 -2.98 -5.56 0.48
C ALA A 36 -2.07 -4.45 -0.07
N LEU A 37 -2.36 -3.91 -1.26
CA LEU A 37 -1.62 -2.77 -1.82
C LEU A 37 -2.27 -1.42 -1.52
N ASP A 38 -3.54 -1.41 -1.08
CA ASP A 38 -4.27 -0.19 -0.76
C ASP A 38 -4.08 0.20 0.72
N PRO A 39 -3.44 1.36 1.01
CA PRO A 39 -3.22 1.81 2.39
C PRO A 39 -4.50 1.94 3.22
N TRP A 40 -5.65 2.16 2.59
CA TRP A 40 -6.93 2.36 3.30
C TRP A 40 -7.68 1.06 3.59
N LYS A 41 -7.42 0.01 2.82
CA LYS A 41 -8.11 -1.29 2.96
C LYS A 41 -7.29 -2.34 3.68
N ILE A 42 -5.97 -2.18 3.72
CA ILE A 42 -5.08 -3.12 4.39
C ILE A 42 -5.28 -3.13 5.91
N ASP A 43 -5.19 -4.31 6.51
CA ASP A 43 -5.11 -4.49 7.96
C ASP A 43 -3.88 -3.74 8.52
N ILE A 44 -4.07 -3.06 9.66
CA ILE A 44 -3.06 -2.22 10.29
C ILE A 44 -1.76 -2.99 10.60
N ARG A 45 -1.83 -4.30 10.86
CA ARG A 45 -0.67 -5.15 11.14
C ARG A 45 0.31 -5.21 9.97
N PHE A 46 -0.19 -5.07 8.74
CA PHE A 46 0.63 -5.11 7.53
C PHE A 46 1.06 -3.72 7.04
N LEU A 47 0.53 -2.66 7.64
CA LEU A 47 0.83 -1.29 7.25
C LEU A 47 2.33 -0.90 7.36
N PRO A 48 3.10 -1.36 8.37
CA PRO A 48 4.55 -1.11 8.41
C PRO A 48 5.30 -1.77 7.24
N TRP A 49 4.86 -2.95 6.81
CA TRP A 49 5.46 -3.65 5.66
C TRP A 49 5.14 -2.93 4.35
N LEU A 50 3.91 -2.41 4.23
CA LEU A 50 3.53 -1.57 3.10
C LEU A 50 4.35 -0.27 3.07
N ALA A 51 4.57 0.35 4.24
CA ALA A 51 5.42 1.54 4.37
C ALA A 51 6.88 1.27 3.95
N PHE A 52 7.43 0.11 4.33
CA PHE A 52 8.76 -0.33 3.88
C PHE A 52 8.81 -0.46 2.36
N ARG A 53 7.80 -1.10 1.74
CA ARG A 53 7.71 -1.24 0.28
C ARG A 53 7.68 0.11 -0.44
N PHE A 54 6.99 1.10 0.12
CA PHE A 54 6.96 2.47 -0.40
C PHE A 54 8.15 3.33 0.07
N ALA A 55 9.20 2.74 0.64
CA ALA A 55 10.39 3.45 1.13
C ALA A 55 10.02 4.74 1.89
N VAL A 56 9.14 4.59 2.88
CA VAL A 56 8.79 5.68 3.80
C VAL A 56 9.99 5.97 4.70
N ASP A 57 10.53 7.19 4.61
CA ASP A 57 11.73 7.59 5.34
C ASP A 57 11.44 7.85 6.83
N PHE A 58 10.22 8.26 7.18
CA PHE A 58 9.81 8.58 8.55
C PHE A 58 8.62 7.74 8.98
N TRP A 59 8.84 6.89 9.97
CA TRP A 59 7.82 6.03 10.56
C TRP A 59 7.83 6.17 12.09
N ASN A 60 6.65 6.31 12.69
CA ASN A 60 6.51 6.34 14.14
C ASN A 60 5.35 5.41 14.56
N ASP A 61 5.63 4.51 15.49
CA ASP A 61 4.65 3.55 15.99
C ASP A 61 3.58 4.17 16.88
N ASP A 62 3.86 5.35 17.48
CA ASP A 62 2.90 6.10 18.28
C ASP A 62 1.85 6.85 17.45
N TRP A 63 1.99 6.85 16.11
CA TRP A 63 1.01 7.51 15.24
C TRP A 63 -0.33 6.78 15.24
N SER A 64 -1.41 7.57 15.15
CA SER A 64 -2.75 7.04 14.93
C SER A 64 -2.82 6.27 13.61
N GLU A 65 -3.72 5.29 13.53
CA GLU A 65 -3.93 4.49 12.31
C GLU A 65 -4.15 5.36 11.08
N PHE A 66 -4.97 6.41 11.21
CA PHE A 66 -5.22 7.37 10.14
C PHE A 66 -3.95 8.07 9.67
N GLN A 67 -3.10 8.52 10.60
CA GLN A 67 -1.83 9.18 10.25
C GLN A 67 -0.89 8.23 9.52
N LYS A 68 -0.75 6.98 10.01
CA LYS A 68 0.08 5.96 9.34
C LYS A 68 -0.40 5.71 7.91
N ARG A 69 -1.71 5.57 7.70
CA ARG A 69 -2.30 5.38 6.37
C ARG A 69 -2.10 6.59 5.45
N ASP A 70 -2.31 7.80 5.96
CA ASP A 70 -2.12 9.05 5.20
C ASP A 70 -0.67 9.25 4.76
N VAL A 71 0.31 8.93 5.62
CA VAL A 71 1.74 8.99 5.27
C VAL A 71 2.06 8.03 4.13
N VAL A 72 1.63 6.77 4.25
CA VAL A 72 1.89 5.75 3.22
C VAL A 72 1.23 6.12 1.89
N ALA A 73 -0.03 6.57 1.91
CA ALA A 73 -0.74 7.00 0.71
C ALA A 73 -0.09 8.23 0.03
N ARG A 74 0.42 9.17 0.81
CA ARG A 74 1.10 10.37 0.28
C ARG A 74 2.53 10.11 -0.16
N GLN A 75 3.18 9.05 0.32
CA GLN A 75 4.58 8.78 0.04
C GLN A 75 4.86 8.66 -1.46
N PHE A 76 3.95 8.05 -2.22
CA PHE A 76 4.08 7.97 -3.68
C PHE A 76 4.23 9.36 -4.34
N ASN A 77 3.45 10.34 -3.91
CA ASN A 77 3.53 11.70 -4.43
C ASN A 77 4.80 12.43 -3.95
N LEU A 78 5.21 12.20 -2.70
CA LEU A 78 6.43 12.80 -2.14
C LEU A 78 7.68 12.27 -2.82
N GLN A 79 7.72 10.98 -3.18
CA GLN A 79 8.83 10.39 -3.91
C GLN A 79 9.09 11.07 -5.26
N ARG A 80 8.02 11.48 -5.96
CA ARG A 80 8.13 12.20 -7.24
C ARG A 80 8.72 13.61 -7.10
N LEU A 81 8.61 14.19 -5.91
CA LEU A 81 9.07 15.54 -5.60
C LEU A 81 10.42 15.53 -4.86
N LYS A 82 11.04 14.36 -4.66
CA LYS A 82 12.36 14.24 -4.00
C LYS A 82 13.36 15.17 -4.69
N GLY A 83 14.06 15.99 -3.89
CA GLY A 83 14.98 17.03 -4.39
C GLY A 83 14.38 18.43 -4.51
N THR A 84 13.06 18.60 -4.33
CA THR A 84 12.43 19.93 -4.26
C THR A 84 12.08 20.33 -2.82
N GLY A 85 12.13 21.64 -2.54
CA GLY A 85 11.78 22.22 -1.23
C GLY A 85 10.43 21.78 -0.63
N PRO A 86 9.36 21.50 -1.40
CA PRO A 86 8.10 21.02 -0.87
C PRO A 86 8.20 19.69 -0.10
N VAL A 87 9.06 18.76 -0.50
CA VAL A 87 9.26 17.50 0.24
C VAL A 87 9.88 17.76 1.60
N PHE A 88 10.83 18.70 1.68
CA PHE A 88 11.43 19.11 2.95
C PHE A 88 10.40 19.73 3.89
N LEU A 89 9.52 20.61 3.37
CA LEU A 89 8.42 21.19 4.15
C LEU A 89 7.42 20.11 4.63
N ALA A 90 7.07 19.17 3.75
CA ALA A 90 6.17 18.07 4.09
C ALA A 90 6.74 17.18 5.19
N CYS A 91 8.03 16.84 5.13
CA CYS A 91 8.75 16.11 6.18
C CYS A 91 8.68 16.83 7.54
N LEU A 92 8.97 18.14 7.56
CA LEU A 92 8.95 18.93 8.79
C LEU A 92 7.57 18.94 9.47
N LYS A 93 6.50 18.94 8.69
CA LYS A 93 5.12 18.86 9.21
C LYS A 93 4.90 17.60 10.06
N TRP A 94 5.48 16.46 9.67
CA TRP A 94 5.36 15.20 10.42
C TRP A 94 6.32 15.11 11.61
N TRP A 95 7.43 15.84 11.57
CA TRP A 95 8.50 15.80 12.58
C TRP A 95 8.25 16.71 13.80
N THR A 96 7.53 17.82 13.60
CA THR A 96 7.30 18.86 14.62
C THR A 96 6.50 18.49 15.87
N PRO A 97 5.69 17.40 15.98
CA PRO A 97 4.95 17.13 17.21
C PRO A 97 5.84 16.88 18.45
N ARG A 98 7.11 16.49 18.26
CA ARG A 98 8.00 16.04 19.35
C ARG A 98 9.05 17.07 19.80
N PHE A 99 9.36 18.07 18.98
CA PHE A 99 10.25 19.16 19.34
C PHE A 99 9.41 20.41 19.61
N GLY A 100 9.18 20.70 20.89
CA GLY A 100 8.45 21.88 21.31
C GLY A 100 9.00 23.16 20.66
N ARG A 101 8.10 23.90 20.01
CA ARG A 101 8.24 25.29 19.50
C ARG A 101 9.27 25.54 18.38
N SER A 102 8.69 25.86 17.21
CA SER A 102 9.09 26.91 16.28
C SER A 102 10.37 26.73 15.43
N PHE A 103 10.30 25.87 14.42
CA PHE A 103 11.07 26.08 13.18
C PHE A 103 10.20 26.83 12.16
N THR A 104 10.24 28.17 12.17
CA THR A 104 9.67 28.96 11.08
C THR A 104 10.59 28.90 9.87
N ILE A 105 10.24 28.09 8.87
CA ILE A 105 10.91 28.14 7.57
C ILE A 105 10.47 29.43 6.90
N ARG A 106 11.38 30.41 6.84
CA ARG A 106 11.18 31.63 6.07
C ARG A 106 11.04 31.21 4.61
N ALA A 107 9.80 31.23 4.09
CA ALA A 107 9.50 30.92 2.70
C ALA A 107 10.43 31.73 1.79
N ALA A 108 11.38 31.05 1.16
CA ALA A 108 12.22 31.66 0.15
C ALA A 108 11.33 32.04 -1.03
N ARG A 109 11.09 33.35 -1.21
CA ARG A 109 10.52 33.89 -2.45
C ARG A 109 11.49 33.51 -3.58
N SER A 110 11.10 32.62 -4.47
CA SER A 110 11.79 32.50 -5.76
C SER A 110 11.34 33.66 -6.64
N PRO A 111 12.26 34.48 -7.19
CA PRO A 111 11.92 35.33 -8.31
C PRO A 111 11.88 34.44 -9.56
N ARG A 112 10.70 34.30 -10.17
CA ARG A 112 10.59 33.75 -11.52
C ARG A 112 11.42 34.62 -12.48
N ARG A 113 12.34 34.01 -13.22
CA ARG A 113 12.72 34.38 -14.58
C ARG A 113 12.76 33.11 -15.40
#